data_AF-A0A3D2BRE9-F1
#
_entry.id   AF-A0A3D2BRE9-F1
#
_cell.length_a   1.000
_cell.length_b   1.000
_cell.length_c   1.000
_cell.angle_alpha   90.00
_cell.angle_beta   90.00
_cell.angle_gamma   90.00
#
_symmetry.space_group_name_H-M   'P 1'
#
loop_
_entity.id
_entity.type
_entity.pdbx_description
1 polymer ?
#
loop_
_entity_poly.entity_id
_entity_poly.type
_entity_poly.pdbx_seq_one_letter_code
_entity_poly.pdbx_strand_id
1 'polypeptide(L)'
;LSPPPRAVLGRYFRGVVLVPERHLFVGRLEDRVAAAIQLQEPPRNNEAQAHSATLTTLFVAPWARGHGIGPRLIQAVEDRARELGYLRLNFDVRATQVDAVRLFESLGFEHWGTNPAYALVDGDLIPGHYYSKQLRTLPKRKRRKGGKKTSK
;
A
#
# COMPACT_ATOMS: atom_id res chain seq x y z
N LEU A 1 2.57 -19.75 -10.73
CA LEU A 1 1.27 -19.33 -10.13
C LEU A 1 0.14 -19.32 -11.16
N SER A 2 -0.95 -20.04 -10.87
CA SER A 2 -2.15 -20.06 -11.72
C SER A 2 -3.16 -18.97 -11.33
N PRO A 3 -3.86 -18.33 -12.29
CA PRO A 3 -4.89 -17.35 -11.97
C PRO A 3 -6.05 -17.97 -11.18
N PRO A 4 -6.58 -17.30 -10.14
CA PRO A 4 -7.76 -17.79 -9.43
C PRO A 4 -9.00 -17.82 -10.34
N PRO A 5 -9.97 -18.72 -10.08
CA PRO A 5 -11.22 -18.75 -10.83
C PRO A 5 -11.97 -17.41 -10.75
N ARG A 6 -12.66 -17.03 -11.84
CA ARG A 6 -13.42 -15.77 -11.93
C ARG A 6 -14.41 -15.57 -10.78
N ALA A 7 -15.09 -16.63 -10.35
CA ALA A 7 -16.04 -16.57 -9.24
C ALA A 7 -15.37 -16.18 -7.91
N VAL A 8 -14.14 -16.62 -7.68
CA VAL A 8 -13.34 -16.28 -6.49
C VAL A 8 -12.98 -14.81 -6.52
N LEU A 9 -12.42 -14.32 -7.63
CA LEU A 9 -12.08 -12.90 -7.80
C LEU A 9 -13.32 -12.00 -7.70
N GLY A 10 -14.45 -12.44 -8.28
CA GLY A 10 -15.71 -11.69 -8.21
C GLY A 10 -16.22 -11.51 -6.79
N ARG A 11 -16.12 -12.55 -5.93
CA ARG A 11 -16.45 -12.43 -4.50
C ARG A 11 -15.48 -11.52 -3.77
N TYR A 12 -14.18 -11.68 -4.03
CA TYR A 12 -13.14 -10.84 -3.42
C TYR A 12 -13.40 -9.34 -3.68
N PHE A 13 -13.56 -8.93 -4.94
CA PHE A 13 -13.79 -7.51 -5.26
C PHE A 13 -15.12 -6.97 -4.74
N ARG A 14 -16.18 -7.79 -4.69
CA ARG A 14 -17.43 -7.41 -4.00
C ARG A 14 -17.21 -7.14 -2.51
N GLY A 15 -16.39 -7.94 -1.84
CA GLY A 15 -16.02 -7.69 -0.45
C GLY A 15 -15.21 -6.39 -0.30
N VAL A 16 -14.22 -6.17 -1.17
CA VAL A 16 -13.38 -4.97 -1.14
C VAL A 16 -14.21 -3.69 -1.20
N VAL A 17 -15.20 -3.61 -2.10
CA VAL A 17 -16.01 -2.39 -2.26
C VAL A 17 -17.03 -2.16 -1.13
N LEU A 18 -17.28 -3.16 -0.28
CA LEU A 18 -18.21 -3.06 0.85
C LEU A 18 -17.55 -2.66 2.17
N VAL A 19 -16.22 -2.79 2.27
CA VAL A 19 -15.48 -2.50 3.51
C VAL A 19 -15.10 -1.01 3.54
N PRO A 20 -15.56 -0.22 4.52
CA PRO A 20 -15.30 1.23 4.56
C PRO A 20 -13.81 1.59 4.62
N GLU A 21 -13.00 0.78 5.30
CA GLU A 21 -11.56 0.96 5.46
C GLU A 21 -10.75 0.54 4.21
N ARG A 22 -11.42 0.23 3.08
CA ARG A 22 -10.77 -0.11 1.81
C ARG A 22 -11.22 0.83 0.70
N HIS A 23 -10.24 1.44 0.03
CA HIS A 23 -10.47 2.28 -1.14
C HIS A 23 -9.92 1.55 -2.36
N LEU A 24 -10.78 1.23 -3.33
CA LEU A 24 -10.39 0.58 -4.58
C LEU A 24 -10.22 1.62 -5.69
N PHE A 25 -9.03 1.66 -6.27
CA PHE A 25 -8.73 2.48 -7.44
C PHE A 25 -8.61 1.57 -8.66
N VAL A 26 -9.18 1.99 -9.79
CA VAL A 26 -9.11 1.26 -11.05
C VAL A 26 -8.49 2.11 -12.14
N GLY A 27 -7.55 1.53 -12.88
CA GLY A 27 -6.95 2.14 -14.06
C GLY A 27 -7.71 1.67 -15.29
N ARG A 28 -8.12 2.61 -16.15
CA ARG A 28 -8.78 2.31 -17.42
C ARG A 28 -7.87 2.60 -18.60
N LEU A 29 -7.94 1.73 -19.62
CA LEU A 29 -7.34 1.92 -20.94
C LEU A 29 -8.39 1.53 -21.96
N GLU A 30 -8.69 2.43 -22.91
CA GLU A 30 -9.71 2.21 -23.95
C GLU A 30 -11.04 1.70 -23.35
N ASP A 31 -11.54 2.42 -22.34
CA ASP A 31 -12.76 2.15 -21.56
C ASP A 31 -12.82 0.83 -20.77
N ARG A 32 -11.76 0.02 -20.81
CA ARG A 32 -11.67 -1.25 -20.08
C ARG A 32 -10.88 -1.08 -18.79
N VAL A 33 -11.34 -1.70 -17.71
CA VAL A 33 -10.55 -1.82 -16.48
C VAL A 33 -9.33 -2.68 -16.79
N ALA A 34 -8.15 -2.07 -16.64
CA ALA A 34 -6.87 -2.61 -17.04
C ALA A 34 -5.91 -2.79 -15.85
N ALA A 35 -6.19 -2.15 -14.72
CA ALA A 35 -5.38 -2.22 -13.51
C ALA A 35 -6.24 -1.93 -12.28
N ALA A 36 -5.78 -2.36 -11.11
CA ALA A 36 -6.32 -1.92 -9.85
C ALA A 36 -5.25 -1.83 -8.77
N ILE A 37 -5.52 -1.03 -7.75
CA ILE A 37 -4.75 -0.94 -6.51
C ILE A 37 -5.70 -0.60 -5.37
N GLN A 38 -5.37 -1.02 -4.15
CA GLN A 38 -6.14 -0.68 -2.96
C GLN A 38 -5.32 0.15 -1.98
N LEU A 39 -5.99 1.11 -1.35
CA LEU A 39 -5.57 1.69 -0.08
C LEU A 39 -6.35 1.01 1.03
N GLN A 40 -5.64 0.42 1.98
CA GLN A 40 -6.20 -0.19 3.18
C GLN A 40 -5.86 0.67 4.39
N GLU A 41 -6.88 1.19 5.05
CA GLU A 41 -6.77 1.92 6.29
C GLU A 41 -6.54 0.94 7.47
N PRO A 42 -5.83 1.36 8.52
CA PRO A 42 -5.68 0.55 9.72
C PRO A 42 -7.05 0.37 10.40
N PRO A 43 -7.27 -0.75 11.11
CA PRO A 43 -8.47 -0.94 11.92
C PRO A 43 -8.65 0.20 12.93
N ARG A 44 -9.89 0.68 13.11
CA ARG A 44 -10.22 1.81 14.01
C ARG A 44 -9.84 1.58 15.48
N ASN A 45 -9.72 0.31 15.89
CA ASN A 45 -9.31 -0.07 17.24
C ASN A 45 -7.77 -0.10 17.43
N ASN A 46 -6.98 0.24 16.40
CA ASN A 46 -5.52 0.28 16.47
C ASN A 46 -4.98 1.72 16.45
N GLU A 47 -5.13 2.41 17.58
CA GLU A 47 -4.70 3.80 17.72
C GLU A 47 -3.20 4.00 17.48
N ALA A 48 -2.36 3.06 17.94
CA ALA A 48 -0.91 3.17 17.82
C ALA A 48 -0.43 3.22 16.36
N GLN A 49 -1.14 2.53 15.45
CA GLN A 49 -0.81 2.47 14.02
C GLN A 49 -1.76 3.26 13.13
N ALA A 50 -2.68 4.03 13.72
CA ALA A 50 -3.65 4.87 12.99
C ALA A 50 -2.99 5.90 12.06
N HIS A 51 -1.69 6.15 12.22
CA HIS A 51 -0.93 7.10 11.44
C HIS A 51 -0.47 6.60 10.07
N SER A 52 -0.58 5.29 9.79
CA SER A 52 -0.10 4.68 8.55
C SER A 52 -1.16 3.83 7.87
N ALA A 53 -1.24 3.93 6.55
CA ALA A 53 -2.09 3.08 5.71
C ALA A 53 -1.24 2.17 4.81
N THR A 54 -1.86 1.15 4.22
CA THR A 54 -1.18 0.13 3.43
C THR A 54 -1.68 0.12 1.99
N LEU A 55 -0.76 0.19 1.03
CA LEU A 55 -1.02 -0.10 -0.37
C LEU A 55 -1.03 -1.62 -0.56
N THR A 56 -2.02 -2.15 -1.26
CA THR A 56 -2.09 -3.58 -1.53
C THR A 56 -2.70 -3.88 -2.87
N THR A 57 -2.43 -5.08 -3.38
CA THR A 57 -3.13 -5.67 -4.54
C THR A 57 -3.00 -4.80 -5.79
N LEU A 58 -1.83 -4.18 -6.00
CA LEU A 58 -1.51 -3.55 -7.28
C LEU A 58 -1.36 -4.63 -8.35
N PHE A 59 -2.13 -4.53 -9.43
CA PHE A 59 -1.89 -5.29 -10.64
C PHE A 59 -2.15 -4.43 -11.88
N VAL A 60 -1.42 -4.72 -12.96
CA VAL A 60 -1.66 -4.18 -14.29
C VAL A 60 -1.75 -5.35 -15.25
N ALA A 61 -2.85 -5.41 -16.00
CA ALA A 61 -3.08 -6.44 -17.01
C ALA A 61 -1.93 -6.44 -18.02
N PRO A 62 -1.43 -7.61 -18.46
CA PRO A 62 -0.26 -7.68 -19.35
C PRO A 62 -0.36 -6.79 -20.59
N TRP A 63 -1.53 -6.76 -21.24
CA TRP A 63 -1.80 -5.95 -22.43
C TRP A 63 -1.82 -4.44 -22.20
N ALA A 64 -1.84 -3.98 -20.94
CA ALA A 64 -1.89 -2.57 -20.57
C ALA A 64 -0.60 -2.06 -19.92
N ARG A 65 0.44 -2.92 -19.82
CA ARG A 65 1.75 -2.51 -19.31
C ARG A 65 2.45 -1.58 -20.31
N GLY A 66 3.33 -0.72 -19.82
CA GLY A 66 4.01 0.29 -20.64
C GLY A 66 3.19 1.56 -20.92
N HIS A 67 1.89 1.58 -20.63
CA HIS A 67 1.02 2.75 -20.84
C HIS A 67 0.97 3.73 -19.64
N GLY A 68 1.90 3.62 -18.68
CA GLY A 68 1.99 4.54 -17.53
C GLY A 68 0.85 4.43 -16.50
N ILE A 69 0.00 3.39 -16.56
CA ILE A 69 -1.15 3.24 -15.65
C ILE A 69 -0.71 2.99 -14.20
N GLY A 70 0.33 2.18 -13.98
CA GLY A 70 0.85 1.85 -12.65
C GLY A 70 1.26 3.09 -11.84
N PRO A 71 2.19 3.93 -12.33
CA PRO A 71 2.57 5.16 -11.66
C PRO A 71 1.38 6.08 -11.32
N ARG A 72 0.45 6.25 -12.28
CA ARG A 72 -0.74 7.10 -12.08
C ARG A 72 -1.67 6.57 -10.99
N LEU A 73 -1.83 5.26 -10.90
CA LEU A 73 -2.62 4.64 -9.84
C LEU A 73 -1.97 4.80 -8.46
N ILE A 74 -0.65 4.60 -8.37
CA ILE A 74 0.07 4.79 -7.10
C ILE A 74 -0.04 6.25 -6.65
N GLN A 75 0.15 7.21 -7.55
CA GLN A 75 -0.02 8.64 -7.25
C GLN A 75 -1.43 8.95 -6.72
N ALA A 76 -2.47 8.42 -7.37
CA ALA A 76 -3.86 8.62 -6.92
C ALA A 76 -4.09 8.07 -5.50
N VAL A 77 -3.46 6.94 -5.15
CA VAL A 77 -3.51 6.42 -3.78
C VAL A 77 -2.75 7.31 -2.81
N GLU A 78 -1.56 7.79 -3.17
CA GLU A 78 -0.81 8.71 -2.32
C GLU A 78 -1.59 9.99 -2.03
N ASP A 79 -2.23 10.57 -3.03
CA ASP A 79 -3.04 11.77 -2.89
C ASP A 79 -4.23 11.53 -1.97
N ARG A 80 -4.94 10.41 -2.15
CA ARG A 80 -6.01 10.03 -1.23
C ARG A 80 -5.51 9.82 0.20
N ALA A 81 -4.36 9.17 0.36
CA ALA A 81 -3.79 8.95 1.68
C ALA A 81 -3.39 10.26 2.37
N ARG A 82 -2.89 11.25 1.61
CA ARG A 82 -2.62 12.61 2.11
C ARG A 82 -3.90 13.32 2.54
N GLU A 83 -4.97 13.25 1.75
CA GLU A 83 -6.29 13.82 2.06
C GLU A 83 -6.87 13.25 3.36
N LEU A 84 -6.75 11.93 3.54
CA LEU A 84 -7.21 11.22 4.75
C LEU A 84 -6.31 11.50 5.98
N GLY A 85 -5.19 12.20 5.80
CA GLY A 85 -4.33 12.62 6.89
C GLY A 85 -3.23 11.64 7.28
N TYR A 86 -3.01 10.58 6.51
CA TYR A 86 -1.97 9.59 6.81
C TYR A 86 -0.56 10.18 6.70
N LEU A 87 0.31 9.77 7.62
CA LEU A 87 1.71 10.20 7.66
C LEU A 87 2.59 9.34 6.77
N ARG A 88 2.23 8.06 6.60
CA ARG A 88 3.04 7.06 5.90
C ARG A 88 2.17 6.09 5.12
N LEU A 89 2.71 5.63 3.98
CA LEU A 89 2.23 4.45 3.28
C LEU A 89 3.24 3.33 3.38
N ASN A 90 2.73 2.12 3.58
CA ASN A 90 3.51 0.89 3.58
C ASN A 90 3.02 -0.04 2.47
N PHE A 91 3.90 -0.92 1.98
CA PHE A 91 3.50 -2.10 1.24
C PHE A 91 4.58 -3.18 1.34
N ASP A 92 4.21 -4.38 0.94
CA ASP A 92 5.11 -5.50 0.81
C ASP A 92 4.96 -6.14 -0.58
N VAL A 93 6.05 -6.73 -1.07
CA VAL A 93 6.10 -7.32 -2.40
C VAL A 93 7.08 -8.49 -2.42
N ARG A 94 6.76 -9.58 -3.13
CA ARG A 94 7.74 -10.64 -3.41
C ARG A 94 8.95 -10.04 -4.12
N ALA A 95 10.16 -10.43 -3.69
CA ALA A 95 11.43 -10.00 -4.28
C ALA A 95 11.53 -10.32 -5.79
N THR A 96 10.83 -11.36 -6.24
CA THR A 96 10.78 -11.77 -7.65
C THR A 96 9.95 -10.84 -8.54
N GLN A 97 9.17 -9.90 -7.98
CA GLN A 97 8.40 -8.92 -8.76
C GLN A 97 9.23 -7.66 -9.02
N VAL A 98 10.33 -7.83 -9.77
CA VAL A 98 11.36 -6.80 -10.01
C VAL A 98 10.78 -5.52 -10.62
N ASP A 99 9.81 -5.62 -11.54
CA ASP A 99 9.18 -4.45 -12.15
C ASP A 99 8.39 -3.61 -11.13
N ALA A 100 7.69 -4.27 -10.19
CA ALA A 100 6.96 -3.58 -9.13
C ALA A 100 7.93 -2.91 -8.15
N VAL A 101 9.00 -3.61 -7.77
CA VAL A 101 10.08 -3.06 -6.93
C VAL A 101 10.64 -1.77 -7.55
N ARG A 102 11.10 -1.85 -8.81
CA ARG A 102 11.65 -0.69 -9.54
C ARG A 102 10.65 0.46 -9.63
N LEU A 103 9.39 0.15 -9.91
CA LEU A 103 8.33 1.16 -9.98
C LEU A 103 8.18 1.90 -8.64
N PHE A 104 8.02 1.18 -7.54
CA PHE A 104 7.83 1.82 -6.23
C PHE A 104 9.09 2.58 -5.78
N GLU A 105 10.28 2.04 -6.01
CA GLU A 105 11.54 2.75 -5.73
C GLU A 105 11.66 4.04 -6.54
N SER A 106 11.31 4.03 -7.83
CA SER A 106 11.31 5.23 -8.67
C SER A 106 10.32 6.31 -8.19
N LEU A 107 9.29 5.90 -7.43
CA LEU A 107 8.32 6.79 -6.81
C LEU A 107 8.72 7.21 -5.39
N GLY A 108 9.93 6.89 -4.93
CA GLY A 108 10.45 7.32 -3.64
C GLY A 108 9.95 6.49 -2.45
N PHE A 109 9.54 5.24 -2.67
CA PHE A 109 9.37 4.28 -1.58
C PHE A 109 10.73 3.72 -1.15
N GLU A 110 10.94 3.67 0.16
CA GLU A 110 12.18 3.21 0.78
C GLU A 110 12.03 1.78 1.26
N HIS A 111 12.94 0.91 0.83
CA HIS A 111 13.07 -0.47 1.34
C HIS A 111 13.62 -0.42 2.77
N TRP A 112 12.95 -1.07 3.71
CA TRP A 112 13.38 -1.08 5.12
C TRP A 112 13.55 -2.49 5.71
N GLY A 113 13.10 -3.53 5.01
CA GLY A 113 13.20 -4.89 5.54
C GLY A 113 12.93 -5.97 4.51
N THR A 114 13.46 -7.17 4.77
CA THR A 114 13.22 -8.36 3.96
C THR A 114 12.82 -9.52 4.84
N ASN A 115 11.69 -10.16 4.54
CA ASN A 115 11.35 -11.46 5.11
C ASN A 115 11.86 -12.56 4.16
N PRO A 116 12.80 -13.43 4.59
CA PRO A 116 13.35 -14.48 3.73
C PRO A 116 12.32 -15.57 3.35
N ALA A 117 11.24 -15.72 4.12
CA ALA A 117 10.19 -16.71 3.91
C ALA A 117 8.81 -16.04 3.75
N TYR A 118 8.71 -15.11 2.81
CA TYR A 118 7.51 -14.30 2.61
C TYR A 118 6.40 -15.05 1.86
N ALA A 119 6.75 -15.82 0.83
CA ALA A 119 5.78 -16.56 0.03
C ALA A 119 6.31 -17.95 -0.33
N LEU A 120 5.39 -18.90 -0.51
CA LEU A 120 5.68 -20.21 -1.09
C LEU A 120 5.23 -20.19 -2.56
N VAL A 121 6.15 -20.41 -3.49
CA VAL A 121 5.87 -20.45 -4.94
C VAL A 121 6.48 -21.71 -5.50
N ASP A 122 5.64 -22.58 -6.07
CA ASP A 122 6.05 -23.82 -6.73
C ASP A 122 6.96 -24.71 -5.86
N GLY A 123 6.80 -24.66 -4.53
CA GLY A 123 7.57 -25.43 -3.55
C GLY A 123 8.71 -24.66 -2.88
N ASP A 124 9.08 -23.49 -3.41
CA ASP A 124 10.21 -22.70 -2.92
C ASP A 124 9.77 -21.52 -2.06
N LEU A 125 10.52 -21.27 -0.98
CA LEU A 125 10.37 -20.06 -0.18
C LEU A 125 11.02 -18.88 -0.90
N ILE A 126 10.20 -17.87 -1.17
CA ILE A 126 10.59 -16.65 -1.86
C ILE A 126 10.65 -15.49 -0.86
N PRO A 127 11.75 -14.71 -0.83
CA PRO A 127 11.84 -13.51 -0.03
C PRO A 127 10.83 -12.44 -0.43
N GLY A 128 10.45 -11.60 0.52
CA GLY A 128 9.60 -10.44 0.30
C GLY A 128 10.21 -9.19 0.90
N HIS A 129 10.06 -8.08 0.21
CA HIS A 129 10.56 -6.78 0.62
C HIS A 129 9.44 -5.94 1.21
N TYR A 130 9.75 -5.22 2.27
CA TYR A 130 8.86 -4.24 2.89
C TYR A 130 9.35 -2.83 2.58
N TYR A 131 8.41 -2.02 2.10
CA TYR A 131 8.66 -0.66 1.69
C TYR A 131 7.79 0.31 2.46
N SER A 132 8.26 1.56 2.53
CA SER A 132 7.48 2.63 3.11
C SER A 132 7.78 3.97 2.45
N LYS A 133 6.81 4.88 2.45
CA LYS A 133 7.00 6.26 1.99
C LYS A 133 6.36 7.22 2.98
N GLN A 134 7.14 8.20 3.44
CA GLN A 134 6.61 9.30 4.23
C GLN A 134 5.81 10.25 3.33
N LEU A 135 4.53 10.47 3.66
CA LEU A 135 3.66 11.38 2.93
C LEU A 135 3.64 12.78 3.56
N ARG A 136 3.78 12.84 4.88
CA ARG A 136 3.68 14.08 5.68
C ARG A 136 4.67 14.03 6.84
N THR A 137 5.16 15.19 7.26
CA THR A 137 6.00 15.32 8.45
C THR A 137 5.15 15.37 9.72
N LEU A 138 5.63 14.72 10.79
CA LEU A 138 5.02 14.88 12.11
C LEU A 138 5.21 16.33 12.57
N PRO A 139 4.16 16.99 13.11
CA PRO A 139 4.33 18.27 13.77
C PRO A 139 5.34 18.14 14.92
N LYS A 140 6.29 19.07 15.00
CA LYS A 140 7.26 19.09 16.11
C LYS A 140 6.48 19.19 17.42
N ARG A 141 6.68 18.20 18.30
CA ARG A 141 6.05 18.17 19.63
C ARG A 141 6.51 19.40 20.43
N LYS A 142 5.60 20.30 20.80
CA LYS A 142 5.92 21.41 21.71
C LYS A 142 6.45 20.83 23.01
N ARG A 143 7.68 21.18 23.40
CA ARG A 143 8.25 20.79 24.71
C ARG A 143 7.28 21.21 25.81
N ARG A 144 6.78 20.27 26.60
CA ARG A 144 6.06 20.60 27.83
C ARG A 144 7.02 21.43 28.70
N LYS A 145 6.71 22.70 28.94
CA LYS A 145 7.41 23.49 29.96
C LYS A 145 7.24 22.74 31.28
N GLY A 146 8.36 22.38 31.91
CA GLY A 146 8.40 21.57 33.12
C GLY A 146 7.48 22.13 34.19
N GLY A 147 6.66 21.27 34.77
CA GLY A 147 5.89 21.62 35.97
C GLY A 147 6.84 22.07 37.07
N LYS A 148 6.50 23.17 37.74
CA LYS A 148 7.11 23.57 39.01
C LYS A 148 7.18 22.34 39.91
N LYS A 149 8.38 22.01 40.38
CA LYS A 149 8.57 21.16 41.57
C LYS A 149 7.80 21.83 42.71
N THR A 150 6.66 21.27 43.11
CA THR A 150 6.07 21.56 44.42
C THR A 150 6.89 20.80 45.44
N SER A 151 7.77 21.54 46.13
CA SER A 151 8.37 21.13 47.39
C SER A 151 7.27 21.03 48.45
N LYS A 152 7.23 19.90 49.15
CA LYS A 152 6.81 19.80 50.55
C LYS A 152 7.88 19.00 51.27
#